data_AF-K2DQ75-F1
#
_entry.id   AF-K2DQ75-F1
#
_cell.length_a   1.000
_cell.length_b   1.000
_cell.length_c   1.000
_cell.angle_alpha   90.00
_cell.angle_beta   90.00
_cell.angle_gamma   90.00
#
_symmetry.space_group_name_H-M   'P 1'
#
loop_
_entity.id
_entity.type
_entity.pdbx_description
1 polymer ?
#
loop_
_entity_poly.entity_id
_entity_poly.type
_entity_poly.pdbx_seq_one_letter_code
_entity_poly.pdbx_strand_id
1 'polypeptide(L)'
;MPLAFSARCFTARHCNLPKDDCQFKCIDHPDGLLMRTRESEEFLVLNGIQTQSARVHNLLPEMAAMREMGVDVVRISPQSQHTPRIIALFQDVIQGRTDAATANAELLGLMPEKSCNGYWYGKPGLEQLSDRAMTVPA
;
A
#
# COMPACT_ATOMS: atom_id res chain seq x y z
N MET A 1 0.84 -0.34 -3.84
CA MET A 1 2.07 -0.82 -4.52
C MET A 1 1.81 -0.96 -6.02
N PRO A 2 2.60 -0.32 -6.91
CA PRO A 2 2.46 -0.49 -8.36
C PRO A 2 2.72 -1.94 -8.80
N LEU A 3 1.84 -2.47 -9.64
CA LEU A 3 1.88 -3.85 -10.15
C LEU A 3 2.21 -3.91 -11.64
N ALA A 4 1.69 -2.94 -12.42
CA ALA A 4 2.02 -2.81 -13.83
C ALA A 4 1.91 -1.36 -14.31
N PHE A 5 2.52 -1.11 -15.47
CA PHE A 5 2.51 0.18 -16.16
C PHE A 5 1.95 0.01 -17.57
N SER A 6 1.30 1.05 -18.09
CA SER A 6 0.76 1.09 -19.44
C SER A 6 1.26 2.31 -20.21
N ALA A 7 1.36 2.17 -21.54
CA ALA A 7 1.66 3.28 -22.45
C ALA A 7 0.49 4.28 -22.61
N ARG A 8 -0.70 3.94 -22.09
CA ARG A 8 -1.89 4.79 -22.06
C ARG A 8 -2.39 4.92 -20.62
N CYS A 9 -2.81 6.12 -20.24
CA CYS A 9 -3.39 6.41 -18.93
C CYS A 9 -4.74 5.69 -18.77
N PHE A 10 -4.84 4.80 -17.77
CA PHE A 10 -6.07 4.07 -17.46
C PHE A 10 -7.17 5.00 -16.94
N THR A 11 -6.82 6.00 -16.13
CA THR A 11 -7.80 6.99 -15.63
C THR A 11 -8.38 7.81 -16.79
N ALA A 12 -7.55 8.27 -17.72
CA ALA A 12 -8.02 8.99 -18.91
C ALA A 12 -8.95 8.12 -19.76
N ARG A 13 -8.56 6.85 -19.99
CA ARG A 13 -9.39 5.89 -20.71
C ARG A 13 -10.74 5.66 -20.03
N HIS A 14 -10.75 5.56 -18.70
CA HIS A 14 -11.97 5.40 -17.90
C HIS A 14 -12.91 6.60 -18.06
N CYS A 15 -12.37 7.82 -18.07
CA CYS A 15 -13.12 9.05 -18.31
C CYS A 15 -13.37 9.34 -19.80
N ASN A 16 -13.10 8.37 -20.69
CA ASN A 16 -13.25 8.49 -22.14
C ASN A 16 -12.48 9.67 -22.77
N LEU A 17 -11.32 10.02 -22.19
CA LEU A 17 -10.40 11.04 -22.69
C LEU A 17 -9.33 10.42 -23.62
N PRO A 18 -8.89 11.15 -24.66
CA PRO A 18 -7.77 10.72 -25.50
C PRO A 18 -6.45 10.73 -24.72
N LYS A 19 -5.46 9.98 -25.21
CA LYS A 19 -4.13 9.88 -24.57
C LYS A 19 -3.45 11.25 -24.46
N ASP A 20 -3.54 12.05 -25.52
CA ASP A 20 -2.78 13.29 -25.67
C ASP A 20 -3.44 14.49 -24.96
N ASP A 21 -4.68 14.33 -24.49
CA ASP A 21 -5.39 15.30 -23.64
C ASP A 21 -6.05 14.57 -22.46
N CYS A 22 -5.23 14.04 -21.55
CA CYS A 22 -5.70 13.30 -20.39
C CYS A 22 -6.28 14.19 -19.28
N GLN A 23 -6.11 15.51 -19.40
CA GLN A 23 -6.58 16.55 -18.47
C GLN A 23 -6.14 16.34 -17.01
N PHE A 24 -5.06 15.58 -16.79
CA PHE A 24 -4.58 15.19 -15.46
C PHE A 24 -5.68 14.58 -14.57
N LYS A 25 -6.62 13.87 -15.17
CA LYS A 25 -7.84 13.39 -14.50
C LYS A 25 -7.59 12.50 -13.28
N CYS A 26 -6.40 11.91 -13.18
CA CYS A 26 -5.97 11.17 -11.99
C CYS A 26 -5.85 12.03 -10.72
N ILE A 27 -5.72 13.36 -10.82
CA ILE A 27 -5.69 14.26 -9.64
C ILE A 27 -7.01 14.22 -8.87
N ASP A 28 -8.14 13.98 -9.55
CA ASP A 28 -9.46 13.83 -8.91
C ASP A 28 -9.56 12.55 -8.06
N HIS A 29 -8.58 11.65 -8.17
CA HIS A 29 -8.51 10.36 -7.47
C HIS A 29 -7.14 10.24 -6.79
N PRO A 30 -6.89 10.98 -5.68
CA PRO A 30 -5.56 11.11 -5.12
C PRO A 30 -4.98 9.79 -4.56
N ASP A 31 -5.84 8.85 -4.15
CA ASP A 31 -5.45 7.47 -3.78
C ASP A 31 -5.70 6.44 -4.91
N GLY A 32 -6.04 6.92 -6.11
CA GLY A 32 -6.39 6.10 -7.27
C GLY A 32 -7.87 5.76 -7.38
N LEU A 33 -8.26 5.30 -8.57
CA LEU A 33 -9.63 4.90 -8.89
C LEU A 33 -9.79 3.39 -8.65
N LEU A 34 -10.59 3.03 -7.65
CA LEU A 34 -10.81 1.64 -7.22
C LEU A 34 -11.62 0.83 -8.24
N MET A 35 -11.06 -0.31 -8.62
CA MET A 35 -11.69 -1.31 -9.48
C MET A 35 -12.17 -2.50 -8.65
N ARG A 36 -13.37 -2.98 -8.99
CA ARG A 36 -13.98 -4.17 -8.41
C ARG A 36 -14.10 -5.28 -9.43
N THR A 37 -14.02 -6.52 -8.96
CA THR A 37 -14.38 -7.71 -9.76
C THR A 37 -15.88 -7.74 -10.05
N ARG A 38 -16.34 -8.71 -10.84
CA ARG A 38 -17.78 -8.90 -11.09
C ARG A 38 -18.52 -9.34 -9.84
N GLU A 39 -17.81 -9.98 -8.93
CA GLU A 39 -18.23 -10.42 -7.61
C GLU A 39 -18.13 -9.28 -6.57
N SER A 40 -17.84 -8.04 -7.02
CA SER A 40 -17.71 -6.83 -6.19
C SER A 40 -16.53 -6.81 -5.22
N GLU A 41 -15.53 -7.66 -5.43
CA GLU A 41 -14.32 -7.66 -4.62
C GLU A 41 -13.35 -6.56 -5.03
N GLU A 42 -12.73 -5.90 -4.06
CA GLU A 42 -11.69 -4.90 -4.27
C GLU A 42 -10.42 -5.55 -4.79
N PHE A 43 -10.00 -5.16 -5.99
CA PHE A 43 -8.92 -5.85 -6.69
C PHE A 43 -7.73 -4.94 -6.99
N LEU A 44 -7.96 -3.86 -7.74
CA LEU A 44 -6.90 -2.95 -8.19
C LEU A 44 -7.33 -1.49 -8.04
N VAL A 45 -6.36 -0.59 -7.98
CA VAL A 45 -6.59 0.86 -8.17
C VAL A 45 -5.86 1.34 -9.42
N LEU A 46 -6.51 2.24 -10.17
CA LEU A 46 -5.94 2.91 -11.34
C LEU A 46 -5.38 4.26 -10.91
N ASN A 47 -4.08 4.46 -11.07
CA ASN A 47 -3.41 5.73 -10.76
C ASN A 47 -2.64 6.20 -12.00
N GLY A 48 -3.36 6.90 -12.89
CA GLY A 48 -2.80 7.36 -14.15
C GLY A 48 -2.42 6.19 -15.06
N ILE A 49 -1.12 6.01 -15.31
CA ILE A 49 -0.58 4.90 -16.13
C ILE A 49 -0.32 3.62 -15.34
N GLN A 50 -0.46 3.66 -14.01
CA GLN A 50 -0.18 2.53 -13.13
C GLN A 50 -1.46 1.78 -12.78
N THR A 51 -1.38 0.46 -12.75
CA THR A 51 -2.26 -0.36 -11.93
C THR A 51 -1.54 -0.65 -10.61
N GLN A 52 -2.24 -0.49 -9.50
CA GLN A 52 -1.68 -0.75 -8.17
C GLN A 52 -2.59 -1.71 -7.41
N SER A 53 -2.03 -2.39 -6.40
CA SER A 53 -2.82 -3.15 -5.41
C SER A 53 -3.91 -2.27 -4.80
N ALA A 54 -5.14 -2.78 -4.70
CA ALA A 54 -6.18 -2.10 -3.94
C ALA A 54 -5.87 -2.09 -2.43
N ARG A 55 -5.37 -3.22 -1.90
CA ARG A 55 -4.95 -3.31 -0.50
C ARG A 55 -3.63 -2.59 -0.26
N VAL A 56 -3.48 -2.02 0.92
CA VAL A 56 -2.29 -1.28 1.35
C VAL A 56 -1.26 -2.26 1.90
N HIS A 57 -0.10 -2.31 1.25
CA HIS A 57 1.00 -3.14 1.73
C HIS A 57 1.65 -2.47 2.94
N ASN A 58 1.45 -3.05 4.11
CA ASN A 58 1.90 -2.51 5.39
C ASN A 58 2.83 -3.51 6.07
N LEU A 59 4.03 -3.05 6.43
CA LEU A 59 5.07 -3.83 7.09
C LEU A 59 5.54 -3.21 8.43
N LEU A 60 4.71 -2.36 9.05
CA LEU A 60 5.03 -1.79 10.35
C LEU A 60 5.22 -2.88 11.44
N PRO A 61 4.40 -3.95 11.52
CA PRO A 61 4.63 -5.05 12.46
C PRO A 61 6.01 -5.72 12.29
N GLU A 62 6.52 -5.78 11.05
CA GLU A 62 7.72 -6.51 10.66
C GLU A 62 9.02 -5.69 10.84
N MET A 63 8.94 -4.49 11.44
CA MET A 63 10.10 -3.62 11.66
C MET A 63 11.23 -4.27 12.46
N ALA A 64 10.90 -5.10 13.46
CA ALA A 64 11.90 -5.82 14.24
C ALA A 64 12.65 -6.86 13.38
N ALA A 65 11.90 -7.64 12.59
CA ALA A 65 12.48 -8.63 11.67
C ALA A 65 13.34 -7.97 10.59
N MET A 66 12.88 -6.87 10.00
CA MET A 66 13.67 -6.09 9.03
C MET A 66 14.99 -5.60 9.63
N ARG A 67 14.98 -5.14 10.89
CA ARG A 67 16.20 -4.72 11.59
C ARG A 67 17.16 -5.90 11.82
N GLU A 68 16.66 -7.08 12.20
CA GLU A 68 17.49 -8.28 12.38
C GLU A 68 18.11 -8.77 11.06
N MET A 69 17.42 -8.57 9.94
CA MET A 69 17.92 -8.83 8.59
C MET A 69 18.96 -7.81 8.10
N GLY A 70 19.21 -6.73 8.86
CA GLY A 70 20.15 -5.67 8.50
C GLY A 70 19.59 -4.64 7.51
N VAL A 71 18.27 -4.44 7.45
CA VAL A 71 17.66 -3.39 6.63
C VAL A 71 17.93 -2.00 7.24
N ASP A 72 18.58 -1.12 6.48
CA ASP A 72 18.90 0.25 6.92
C ASP A 72 17.78 1.27 6.65
N VAL A 73 16.98 1.04 5.61
CA VAL A 73 16.01 2.02 5.11
C VAL A 73 14.69 1.35 4.77
N VAL A 74 13.60 1.88 5.32
CA VAL A 74 12.22 1.57 4.91
C VAL A 74 11.63 2.73 4.12
N ARG A 75 10.93 2.43 3.04
CA ARG A 75 10.29 3.43 2.18
C ARG A 75 8.78 3.41 2.37
N ILE A 76 8.22 4.56 2.74
CA ILE A 76 6.78 4.79 2.74
C ILE A 76 6.39 5.41 1.40
N SER A 77 5.42 4.80 0.72
CA SER A 77 4.76 5.45 -0.42
C SER A 77 3.66 6.36 0.12
N PRO A 78 3.69 7.68 -0.15
CA PRO A 78 2.69 8.60 0.39
C PRO A 78 1.27 8.23 -0.05
N GLN A 79 0.34 8.30 0.90
CA GLN A 79 -1.10 8.35 0.66
C GLN A 79 -1.59 9.80 0.73
N SER A 80 -2.76 10.07 0.17
CA SER A 80 -3.30 11.44 0.04
C SER A 80 -3.49 12.14 1.40
N GLN A 81 -3.83 11.37 2.43
CA GLN A 81 -4.08 11.85 3.79
C GLN A 81 -3.20 11.13 4.80
N HIS A 82 -3.01 11.68 5.99
CA HIS A 82 -2.34 11.04 7.14
C HIS A 82 -0.87 10.59 6.97
N THR A 83 -0.25 10.78 5.79
CA THR A 83 1.16 10.41 5.54
C THR A 83 2.13 10.89 6.64
N PRO A 84 2.07 12.15 7.13
CA PRO A 84 2.95 12.59 8.23
C PRO A 84 2.77 11.79 9.52
N ARG A 85 1.54 11.40 9.87
CA ARG A 85 1.28 10.59 11.07
C ARG A 85 1.79 9.17 10.89
N ILE A 86 1.61 8.58 9.70
CA ILE A 86 2.14 7.25 9.38
C ILE A 86 3.66 7.24 9.50
N ILE A 87 4.35 8.26 8.95
CA ILE A 87 5.81 8.42 9.11
C ILE A 87 6.18 8.45 10.60
N ALA A 88 5.46 9.23 11.41
CA ALA A 88 5.72 9.30 12.85
C ALA A 88 5.55 7.93 13.54
N LEU A 89 4.53 7.15 13.18
CA LEU A 89 4.31 5.80 13.73
C LEU A 89 5.47 4.85 13.41
N PHE A 90 5.93 4.81 12.15
CA PHE A 90 7.12 4.05 11.78
C PHE A 90 8.35 4.54 12.56
N GLN A 91 8.52 5.86 12.66
CA GLN A 91 9.66 6.45 13.37
C GLN A 91 9.66 6.14 14.86
N ASP A 92 8.50 6.12 15.50
CA ASP A 92 8.31 5.78 16.91
C ASP A 92 8.70 4.32 17.19
N VAL A 93 8.32 3.39 16.30
CA VAL A 93 8.71 1.98 16.38
C VAL A 93 10.22 1.83 16.16
N ILE A 94 10.78 2.47 15.14
CA ILE A 94 12.24 2.44 14.86
C ILE A 94 13.06 2.92 16.07
N GLN A 95 12.56 3.94 16.78
CA GLN A 95 13.25 4.52 17.95
C GLN A 95 12.87 3.86 19.28
N GLY A 96 12.03 2.82 19.26
CA GLY A 96 11.58 2.10 20.46
C GLY A 96 10.71 2.94 21.41
N ARG A 97 10.06 4.01 20.91
CA ARG A 97 9.12 4.83 21.70
C ARG A 97 7.76 4.17 21.89
N THR A 98 7.39 3.25 21.01
CA THR A 98 6.17 2.45 21.06
C THR A 98 6.44 1.08 20.48
N ASP A 99 5.68 0.08 20.90
CA ASP A 99 5.73 -1.25 20.30
C ASP A 99 4.98 -1.29 18.96
N ALA A 100 5.37 -2.22 18.10
CA ALA A 100 4.82 -2.33 16.76
C ALA A 100 3.32 -2.66 16.75
N ALA A 101 2.81 -3.40 17.74
CA ALA A 101 1.40 -3.77 17.80
C ALA A 101 0.53 -2.54 18.10
N THR A 102 0.92 -1.72 19.08
CA THR A 102 0.23 -0.46 19.42
C THR A 102 0.23 0.52 18.24
N ALA A 103 1.38 0.75 17.62
CA ALA A 103 1.47 1.62 16.45
C ALA A 103 0.67 1.10 15.25
N ASN A 104 0.67 -0.22 15.03
CA ASN A 104 -0.10 -0.83 13.95
C ASN A 104 -1.61 -0.67 14.16
N ALA A 105 -2.09 -0.83 15.40
CA ALA A 105 -3.50 -0.65 15.71
C ALA A 105 -4.01 0.75 15.34
N GLU A 106 -3.20 1.80 15.54
CA GLU A 106 -3.51 3.15 15.07
C GLU A 106 -3.40 3.25 13.55
N LEU A 107 -2.30 2.78 12.96
CA LEU A 107 -2.04 2.87 11.52
C LEU A 107 -3.16 2.26 10.69
N LEU A 108 -3.74 1.13 11.14
CA LEU A 108 -4.84 0.46 10.45
C LEU A 108 -6.05 1.38 10.21
N GLY A 109 -6.32 2.33 11.10
CA GLY A 109 -7.41 3.30 10.95
C GLY A 109 -7.06 4.51 10.06
N LEU A 110 -5.81 4.66 9.65
CA LEU A 110 -5.32 5.78 8.84
C LEU A 110 -5.21 5.44 7.35
N MET A 111 -5.26 4.17 6.98
CA MET A 111 -5.06 3.72 5.61
C MET A 111 -6.32 3.91 4.75
N PRO A 112 -6.17 4.20 3.44
CA PRO A 112 -7.31 4.34 2.54
C PRO A 112 -8.03 3.02 2.25
N GLU A 113 -7.39 1.87 2.52
CA GLU A 113 -7.96 0.54 2.31
C GLU A 113 -7.30 -0.48 3.27
N LYS A 114 -7.84 -1.70 3.33
CA LYS A 114 -7.33 -2.82 4.13
C LYS A 114 -5.84 -3.10 3.91
N SER A 115 -5.19 -3.50 5.01
CA SER A 115 -3.81 -3.97 5.04
C SER A 115 -3.62 -5.29 4.28
N CYS A 116 -2.41 -5.51 3.74
CA CYS A 116 -1.90 -6.82 3.33
C CYS A 116 -0.38 -6.93 3.53
N ASN A 117 0.10 -8.14 3.79
CA ASN A 117 1.53 -8.46 3.94
C ASN A 117 1.93 -9.81 3.31
N GLY A 118 1.03 -10.49 2.59
CA GLY A 118 1.29 -11.82 2.04
C GLY A 118 2.59 -11.93 1.22
N TYR A 119 2.92 -10.89 0.44
CA TYR A 119 4.12 -10.88 -0.40
C TYR A 119 5.42 -11.01 0.42
N TRP A 120 5.48 -10.36 1.59
CA TRP A 120 6.63 -10.44 2.51
C TRP A 120 6.90 -11.87 2.98
N TYR A 121 5.83 -12.67 3.12
CA TYR A 121 5.89 -14.05 3.58
C TYR A 121 5.90 -15.09 2.43
N GLY A 122 6.09 -14.65 1.18
CA GLY A 122 6.03 -15.56 0.02
C GLY A 122 4.64 -16.16 -0.24
N LYS A 123 3.59 -15.49 0.21
CA LYS A 123 2.18 -15.84 -0.02
C LYS A 123 1.54 -14.88 -1.03
N PRO A 124 0.31 -15.17 -1.52
CA PRO A 124 -0.41 -14.24 -2.37
C PRO A 124 -0.46 -12.82 -1.77
N GLY A 125 -0.04 -11.82 -2.53
CA GLY A 125 0.21 -10.47 -2.01
C GLY A 125 -1.00 -9.74 -1.41
N LEU A 126 -2.22 -10.19 -1.74
CA LEU A 126 -3.47 -9.66 -1.20
C LEU A 126 -3.81 -10.20 0.20
N GLU A 127 -3.13 -11.25 0.65
CA GLU A 127 -3.38 -11.85 1.96
C GLU A 127 -2.85 -10.98 3.10
N GLN A 128 -3.56 -11.04 4.22
CA GLN A 128 -3.09 -10.53 5.50
C GLN A 128 -2.81 -11.71 6.41
N LEU A 129 -1.57 -11.83 6.83
CA LEU A 129 -1.08 -12.86 7.74
C LEU A 129 -0.86 -12.25 9.12
N SER A 130 -1.08 -13.04 10.16
CA SER A 130 -0.81 -12.69 11.56
C SER A 130 0.39 -13.47 12.10
N ASP A 131 1.13 -12.87 13.04
CA ASP A 131 2.41 -13.34 13.59
C ASP A 131 2.47 -14.82 13.99
N ARG A 132 1.33 -15.45 14.27
CA ARG A 132 1.30 -16.82 14.76
C ARG A 132 1.58 -17.88 13.67
N ALA A 133 1.66 -17.47 12.40
CA ALA A 133 1.70 -18.42 11.29
C ALA A 133 3.07 -18.58 10.59
N MET A 134 4.02 -17.63 10.63
CA MET A 134 5.07 -17.64 9.58
C MET A 134 6.42 -17.02 9.97
N THR A 135 7.50 -17.77 9.70
CA THR A 135 8.87 -17.26 9.55
C THR A 135 9.03 -16.61 8.17
N VAL A 136 9.78 -15.51 8.11
CA VAL A 136 10.20 -14.89 6.84
C VAL A 136 11.13 -15.89 6.14
N PRO A 137 10.87 -16.27 4.87
CA PRO A 137 11.79 -17.11 4.12
C PRO A 137 13.15 -16.43 4.01
N ALA A 138 14.22 -17.18 4.26
CA ALA A 138 15.61 -16.72 4.14
C ALA A 138 15.98 -16.38 2.69
#